data_AF-A0A662RB33-F1
#
_entry.id   AF-A0A662RB33-F1
#
_cell.length_a   1.000
_cell.length_b   1.000
_cell.length_c   1.000
_cell.angle_alpha   90.00
_cell.angle_beta   90.00
_cell.angle_gamma   90.00
#
_symmetry.space_group_name_H-M   'P 1'
#
loop_
_entity.id
_entity.type
_entity.pdbx_description
1 polymer ?
#
loop_
_entity_poly.entity_id
_entity_poly.type
_entity_poly.pdbx_seq_one_letter_code
_entity_poly.pdbx_strand_id
1 'polypeptide(L)'
;MDDTDEKLLKLIQNGIHIVSRPFEKPALDLGIGEDEVIKRIEGLIESGVVRRFGASIGHRMIGIIANGMCTWNVPDERVQEVGAVMAGFPEVTHCYERSRCDDWQYNMYTMIHSYTKEECEGVVKQISKATGITDYAILFSEHEFKKSGVRI
;
A
#
# COMPACT_ATOMS: atom_id res chain seq x y z
N MET A 1 -23.68 5.36 0.31
CA MET A 1 -23.52 4.00 -0.21
C MET A 1 -24.75 3.20 0.17
N ASP A 2 -25.46 2.69 -0.82
CA ASP A 2 -26.60 1.77 -0.65
C ASP A 2 -26.23 0.33 -1.06
N ASP A 3 -27.17 -0.60 -0.98
CA ASP A 3 -26.97 -2.01 -1.36
C ASP A 3 -26.56 -2.20 -2.83
N THR A 4 -26.99 -1.30 -3.71
CA THR A 4 -26.63 -1.34 -5.14
C THR A 4 -25.17 -0.96 -5.33
N ASP A 5 -24.71 0.07 -4.63
CA ASP A 5 -23.30 0.49 -4.64
C ASP A 5 -22.39 -0.63 -4.11
N GLU A 6 -22.78 -1.31 -3.03
CA GLU A 6 -21.99 -2.43 -2.49
C GLU A 6 -21.88 -3.59 -3.50
N LYS A 7 -22.99 -3.97 -4.14
CA LYS A 7 -22.99 -5.00 -5.19
C LYS A 7 -22.16 -4.57 -6.39
N LEU A 8 -22.24 -3.31 -6.80
CA LEU A 8 -21.44 -2.77 -7.89
C LEU A 8 -19.95 -2.87 -7.57
N LEU A 9 -19.53 -2.46 -6.38
CA LEU A 9 -18.14 -2.58 -5.93
C LEU A 9 -17.66 -4.05 -5.96
N LYS A 10 -18.49 -5.00 -5.51
CA LYS A 10 -18.16 -6.44 -5.58
C LYS A 10 -17.97 -6.94 -7.01
N LEU A 11 -18.74 -6.42 -7.97
CA LEU A 11 -18.62 -6.78 -9.38
C LEU A 11 -17.32 -6.24 -10.00
N ILE A 12 -16.91 -5.02 -9.65
CA ILE A 12 -15.78 -4.34 -10.29
C ILE A 12 -14.47 -4.39 -9.50
N GLN A 13 -14.44 -4.96 -8.28
CA GLN A 13 -13.24 -4.98 -7.43
C GLN A 13 -12.04 -5.75 -8.03
N ASN A 14 -12.30 -6.66 -8.98
CA ASN A 14 -11.24 -7.37 -9.72
C ASN A 14 -10.81 -6.64 -11.00
N GLY A 15 -11.30 -5.41 -11.20
CA GLY A 15 -11.18 -4.66 -12.44
C GLY A 15 -12.39 -4.85 -13.36
N ILE A 16 -12.40 -4.08 -14.45
CA ILE A 16 -13.38 -4.18 -15.53
C ILE A 16 -12.80 -4.97 -16.71
N HIS A 17 -13.67 -5.58 -17.51
CA HIS A 17 -13.26 -6.24 -18.74
C HIS A 17 -12.84 -5.20 -19.80
N ILE A 18 -11.78 -5.49 -20.55
CA ILE A 18 -11.31 -4.62 -21.65
C ILE A 18 -12.12 -4.97 -22.91
N VAL A 19 -13.32 -4.41 -23.00
CA VAL A 19 -14.28 -4.58 -24.12
C VAL A 19 -14.89 -3.23 -24.47
N SER A 20 -15.65 -3.14 -25.57
CA SER A 20 -16.25 -1.88 -26.02
C SER A 20 -17.24 -1.26 -25.04
N ARG A 21 -17.94 -2.09 -24.26
CA ARG A 21 -18.92 -1.67 -23.23
C ARG A 21 -18.60 -2.32 -21.89
N PRO A 22 -17.61 -1.80 -21.14
CA PRO A 22 -17.13 -2.45 -19.91
C PRO A 22 -18.14 -2.47 -18.77
N PHE A 23 -19.15 -1.59 -18.80
CA PHE A 23 -20.16 -1.47 -17.74
C PHE A 23 -21.50 -2.13 -18.09
N GLU A 24 -21.69 -2.61 -19.33
CA GLU A 24 -22.89 -3.30 -19.77
C GLU A 24 -23.18 -4.55 -18.92
N LYS A 25 -22.15 -5.37 -18.66
CA LYS A 25 -22.32 -6.58 -17.85
C LYS A 25 -22.69 -6.27 -16.38
N PRO A 26 -21.97 -5.38 -15.66
CA PRO A 26 -22.41 -4.93 -14.34
C PRO A 26 -23.82 -4.33 -14.31
N ALA A 27 -24.19 -3.55 -15.33
CA ALA A 27 -25.52 -2.96 -15.44
C ALA A 27 -26.62 -4.04 -15.53
N LEU A 28 -26.41 -5.05 -16.38
CA LEU A 28 -27.31 -6.20 -16.51
C LEU A 28 -27.42 -7.00 -15.20
N ASP A 29 -26.30 -7.25 -14.52
CA ASP A 29 -26.28 -8.03 -13.28
C ASP A 29 -26.96 -7.28 -12.11
N LEU A 30 -26.99 -5.95 -12.15
CA LEU A 30 -27.64 -5.08 -11.18
C LEU A 30 -29.08 -4.71 -11.55
N GLY A 31 -29.51 -4.96 -12.79
CA GLY A 31 -30.82 -4.55 -13.30
C GLY A 31 -30.98 -3.04 -13.46
N ILE A 32 -29.88 -2.32 -13.74
CA ILE A 32 -29.85 -0.86 -13.93
C ILE A 32 -29.29 -0.49 -15.31
N GLY A 33 -29.38 0.78 -15.69
CA GLY A 33 -28.77 1.28 -16.93
C GLY A 33 -27.25 1.45 -16.81
N GLU A 34 -26.54 1.38 -17.94
CA GLU A 34 -25.08 1.59 -17.98
C GLU A 34 -24.70 2.99 -17.48
N ASP A 35 -25.47 4.02 -17.84
CA ASP A 35 -25.26 5.39 -17.36
C ASP A 35 -25.40 5.52 -15.85
N GLU A 36 -26.28 4.72 -15.22
CA GLU A 36 -26.45 4.71 -13.77
C GLU A 36 -25.25 4.05 -13.08
N VAL A 37 -24.68 2.98 -13.66
CA VAL A 37 -23.43 2.37 -13.18
C VAL A 37 -22.30 3.40 -13.18
N ILE A 38 -22.14 4.13 -14.30
CA ILE A 38 -21.07 5.13 -14.44
C ILE A 38 -21.25 6.24 -13.40
N LYS A 39 -22.46 6.81 -13.28
CA LYS A 39 -22.77 7.86 -12.29
C LYS A 39 -22.50 7.41 -10.85
N ARG A 40 -22.82 6.15 -10.52
CA ARG A 40 -22.55 5.59 -9.19
C ARG A 40 -21.06 5.45 -8.93
N ILE A 41 -20.29 4.96 -9.91
CA ILE A 41 -18.82 4.88 -9.79
C ILE A 41 -18.23 6.28 -9.59
N GLU A 42 -18.66 7.27 -10.37
CA GLU A 42 -18.22 8.66 -10.24
C GLU A 42 -18.55 9.22 -8.85
N GLY A 43 -19.78 9.05 -8.36
CA GLY A 43 -20.17 9.50 -7.02
C GLY A 43 -19.40 8.80 -5.89
N LEU A 44 -19.05 7.52 -6.05
CA LEU A 44 -18.19 6.79 -5.10
C LEU A 44 -16.75 7.31 -5.12
N ILE A 45 -16.25 7.77 -6.26
CA ILE A 45 -14.94 8.42 -6.36
C ILE A 45 -14.98 9.79 -5.68
N GLU A 46 -15.98 10.61 -5.98
CA GLU A 46 -16.13 11.96 -5.43
C GLU A 46 -16.29 11.95 -3.90
N SER A 47 -17.02 10.97 -3.36
CA SER A 47 -17.18 10.80 -1.91
C SER A 47 -15.98 10.18 -1.20
N GLY A 48 -14.95 9.74 -1.94
CA GLY A 48 -13.74 9.14 -1.39
C GLY A 48 -13.89 7.67 -0.97
N VAL A 49 -15.05 7.04 -1.19
CA VAL A 49 -15.25 5.60 -0.98
C VAL A 49 -14.36 4.79 -1.93
N VAL A 50 -14.29 5.22 -3.20
CA VAL A 50 -13.33 4.71 -4.19
C VAL A 50 -12.19 5.71 -4.33
N ARG A 51 -11.02 5.39 -3.77
CA ARG A 51 -9.85 6.29 -3.84
C ARG A 51 -9.40 6.58 -5.27
N ARG A 52 -9.49 5.60 -6.17
CA ARG A 52 -9.02 5.71 -7.56
C ARG A 52 -9.66 4.64 -8.44
N PHE A 53 -10.08 5.03 -9.64
CA PHE A 53 -10.37 4.13 -10.74
C PHE A 53 -9.28 4.25 -11.81
N GLY A 54 -8.54 3.17 -12.09
CA GLY A 54 -7.47 3.21 -13.09
C GLY A 54 -6.56 1.99 -13.06
N ALA A 55 -5.54 2.01 -13.94
CA ALA A 55 -4.59 0.92 -14.05
C ALA A 55 -3.57 0.91 -12.90
N SER A 56 -3.27 -0.29 -12.40
CA SER A 56 -2.19 -0.56 -11.45
C SER A 56 -1.06 -1.29 -12.16
N ILE A 57 0.18 -0.82 -11.98
CA ILE A 57 1.38 -1.41 -12.59
C ILE A 57 2.07 -2.33 -11.55
N GLY A 58 2.46 -3.52 -11.98
CA GLY A 58 3.20 -4.46 -11.13
C GLY A 58 4.64 -4.04 -10.92
N HIS A 59 5.02 -3.61 -9.71
CA HIS A 59 6.37 -3.11 -9.40
C HIS A 59 7.50 -4.14 -9.59
N ARG A 60 7.21 -5.44 -9.44
CA ARG A 60 8.19 -6.50 -9.76
C ARG A 60 8.51 -6.58 -11.25
N MET A 61 7.57 -6.23 -12.13
CA MET A 61 7.77 -6.23 -13.59
C MET A 61 8.77 -5.17 -14.06
N ILE A 62 9.06 -4.17 -13.22
CA ILE A 62 10.01 -3.08 -13.50
C ILE A 62 11.33 -3.23 -12.72
N GLY A 63 11.63 -4.42 -12.17
CA GLY A 63 12.94 -4.75 -11.60
C GLY A 63 13.14 -4.42 -10.12
N ILE A 64 12.13 -3.91 -9.41
CA ILE A 64 12.19 -3.69 -7.96
C ILE A 64 11.97 -5.04 -7.26
N ILE A 65 13.06 -5.72 -6.94
CA ILE A 65 13.06 -7.09 -6.39
C ILE A 65 13.36 -7.14 -4.90
N ALA A 66 14.20 -6.24 -4.38
CA ALA A 66 14.54 -6.21 -2.96
C ALA A 66 13.53 -5.35 -2.20
N ASN A 67 12.83 -5.98 -1.26
CA ASN A 67 11.86 -5.35 -0.37
C ASN A 67 12.28 -5.66 1.07
N GLY A 68 12.87 -4.67 1.74
CA GLY A 68 13.29 -4.77 3.13
C GLY A 68 12.35 -3.97 4.01
N MET A 69 11.68 -4.65 4.94
CA MET A 69 11.00 -3.97 6.03
C MET A 69 12.02 -3.73 7.14
N CYS A 70 12.47 -2.49 7.31
CA CYS A 70 13.32 -2.15 8.45
C CYS A 70 12.43 -1.75 9.63
N THR A 71 12.74 -2.30 10.79
CA THR A 71 12.08 -2.04 12.07
C THR A 71 13.05 -1.32 12.98
N TRP A 72 12.59 -0.28 13.67
CA TRP A 72 13.42 0.65 14.42
C TRP A 72 12.87 0.82 15.84
N ASN A 73 13.77 0.79 16.82
CA ASN A 73 13.42 1.08 18.21
C ASN A 73 13.72 2.55 18.48
N VAL A 74 12.72 3.39 18.29
CA VAL A 74 12.83 4.85 18.36
C VAL A 74 12.30 5.34 19.71
N PRO A 75 13.03 6.19 20.47
CA PRO A 75 12.49 6.79 21.68
C PRO A 75 11.15 7.48 21.40
N ASP A 76 10.16 7.28 22.28
CA ASP A 76 8.76 7.67 22.03
C ASP A 76 8.63 9.18 21.79
N GLU A 77 9.42 9.97 22.49
CA GLU A 77 9.50 11.43 22.35
C GLU A 77 10.08 11.90 21.01
N ARG A 78 10.75 11.01 20.26
CA ARG A 78 11.39 11.31 18.97
C ARG A 78 10.67 10.73 17.76
N VAL A 79 9.58 9.98 17.95
CA VAL A 79 8.89 9.25 16.86
C VAL A 79 8.52 10.17 15.69
N GLN A 80 7.94 11.34 15.96
CA GLN A 80 7.54 12.29 14.92
C GLN A 80 8.75 12.87 14.15
N GLU A 81 9.79 13.29 14.88
CA GLU A 81 11.03 13.83 14.31
C GLU A 81 11.72 12.79 13.42
N VAL A 82 11.96 11.61 13.97
CA VAL A 82 12.66 10.51 13.29
C VAL A 82 11.84 9.98 12.12
N GLY A 83 10.52 9.84 12.28
CA GLY A 83 9.63 9.42 11.22
C GLY A 83 9.62 10.35 10.02
N ALA A 84 9.64 11.68 10.26
CA ALA A 84 9.73 12.66 9.17
C ALA A 84 11.06 12.54 8.40
N VAL A 85 12.17 12.32 9.10
CA VAL A 85 13.48 12.09 8.46
C VAL A 85 13.46 10.79 7.65
N MET A 86 12.96 9.70 8.22
CA MET A 86 12.87 8.39 7.57
C MET A 86 12.00 8.43 6.31
N ALA A 87 10.84 9.08 6.37
CA ALA A 87 9.92 9.22 5.24
C ALA A 87 10.46 10.14 4.12
N GLY A 88 11.50 10.93 4.40
CA GLY A 88 12.17 11.77 3.41
C GLY A 88 13.09 11.03 2.46
N PHE A 89 13.42 9.76 2.73
CA PHE A 89 14.28 8.95 1.86
C PHE A 89 13.49 8.46 0.63
N PRO A 90 13.97 8.68 -0.61
CA PRO A 90 13.27 8.27 -1.83
C PRO A 90 12.95 6.76 -1.91
N GLU A 91 13.77 5.93 -1.27
CA GLU A 91 13.62 4.47 -1.25
C GLU A 91 12.56 4.00 -0.24
N VAL A 92 12.13 4.88 0.68
CA VAL A 92 11.10 4.59 1.70
C VAL A 92 9.73 4.91 1.12
N THR A 93 8.93 3.89 0.81
CA THR A 93 7.57 4.09 0.28
C THR A 93 6.52 4.24 1.37
N HIS A 94 6.77 3.66 2.55
CA HIS A 94 5.88 3.74 3.69
C HIS A 94 6.69 3.84 4.97
N CYS A 95 6.23 4.70 5.88
CA CYS A 95 6.77 4.85 7.22
C CYS A 95 5.60 4.81 8.22
N TYR A 96 5.62 3.86 9.15
CA TYR A 96 4.54 3.65 10.11
C TYR A 96 5.06 3.60 11.54
N GLU A 97 4.32 4.25 12.43
CA GLU A 97 4.40 4.01 13.87
C GLU A 97 3.50 2.83 14.25
N ARG A 98 3.97 1.98 15.16
CA ARG A 98 3.19 0.91 15.79
C ARG A 98 3.53 0.83 17.27
N SER A 99 2.57 0.40 18.08
CA SER A 99 2.80 0.16 19.51
C SER A 99 3.77 -1.01 19.71
N ARG A 100 4.63 -0.89 20.72
CA ARG A 100 5.47 -2.00 21.21
C ARG A 100 4.63 -3.06 21.92
N CYS A 101 5.16 -4.27 22.00
CA CYS A 101 4.69 -5.31 22.92
C CYS A 101 5.87 -6.00 23.60
N ASP A 102 5.61 -6.86 24.60
CA ASP A 102 6.64 -7.40 25.50
C ASP A 102 7.89 -7.93 24.78
N ASP A 103 7.70 -8.80 23.78
CA ASP A 103 8.80 -9.42 23.03
C ASP A 103 9.23 -8.61 21.79
N TRP A 104 8.61 -7.45 21.53
CA TRP A 104 8.84 -6.65 20.32
C TRP A 104 8.91 -5.15 20.62
N GLN A 105 10.14 -4.66 20.75
CA GLN A 105 10.43 -3.29 21.15
C GLN A 105 10.57 -2.30 19.97
N TYR A 106 10.29 -2.72 18.73
CA TYR A 106 10.37 -1.83 17.56
C TYR A 106 9.01 -1.12 17.33
N ASN A 107 9.02 0.21 17.40
CA ASN A 107 7.83 1.05 17.27
C ASN A 107 7.74 1.79 15.93
N MET A 108 8.77 1.72 15.09
CA MET A 108 8.82 2.41 13.80
C MET A 108 9.20 1.45 12.67
N TYR A 109 8.56 1.58 11.51
CA TYR A 109 8.66 0.65 10.39
C TYR A 109 8.87 1.42 9.09
N THR A 110 9.92 1.11 8.35
CA THR A 110 10.15 1.67 7.00
C THR A 110 10.14 0.55 5.95
N MET A 111 9.30 0.71 4.93
CA MET A 111 9.31 -0.17 3.76
C MET A 111 10.28 0.39 2.72
N ILE A 112 11.42 -0.29 2.56
CA ILE A 112 12.51 0.11 1.68
C ILE A 112 12.50 -0.75 0.42
N HIS A 113 12.57 -0.10 -0.73
CA HIS A 113 12.63 -0.74 -2.04
C HIS A 113 13.96 -0.42 -2.73
N SER A 114 14.63 -1.45 -3.23
CA SER A 114 15.88 -1.33 -3.98
C SER A 114 16.02 -2.44 -5.02
N TYR A 115 17.09 -2.41 -5.82
CA TYR A 115 17.35 -3.46 -6.80
C TYR A 115 18.07 -4.65 -6.15
N THR A 116 18.84 -4.44 -5.08
CA THR A 116 19.53 -5.53 -4.35
C THR A 116 19.35 -5.44 -2.83
N LYS A 117 19.67 -6.53 -2.12
CA LYS A 117 19.65 -6.55 -0.64
C LYS A 117 20.72 -5.61 -0.07
N GLU A 118 21.88 -5.57 -0.71
CA GLU A 118 23.02 -4.75 -0.30
C GLU A 118 22.72 -3.25 -0.42
N GLU A 119 21.99 -2.84 -1.47
CA GLU A 119 21.51 -1.47 -1.61
C GLU A 119 20.53 -1.11 -0.49
N CYS A 120 19.58 -2.00 -0.18
CA CYS A 120 18.63 -1.80 0.91
C CYS A 120 19.35 -1.65 2.27
N GLU A 121 20.34 -2.49 2.55
CA GLU A 121 21.19 -2.36 3.75
C GLU A 121 21.96 -1.04 3.77
N GLY A 122 22.43 -0.58 2.61
CA GLY A 122 23.06 0.72 2.43
C GLY A 122 22.13 1.88 2.82
N VAL A 123 20.88 1.85 2.35
CA VAL A 123 19.84 2.83 2.70
C VAL A 123 19.56 2.81 4.21
N VAL A 124 19.40 1.63 4.81
CA VAL A 124 19.18 1.49 6.26
C VAL A 124 20.34 2.10 7.06
N LYS A 125 21.59 1.87 6.63
CA LYS A 125 22.76 2.51 7.27
C LYS A 125 22.72 4.03 7.15
N GLN A 126 22.28 4.58 6.03
CA GLN A 126 22.13 6.03 5.86
C GLN A 126 21.04 6.60 6.76
N ILE A 127 19.89 5.92 6.88
CA ILE A 127 18.80 6.31 7.78
C ILE A 127 19.27 6.27 9.24
N SER A 128 19.94 5.19 9.66
CA SER A 128 20.53 5.06 10.99
C SER A 128 21.47 6.22 11.31
N LYS A 129 22.37 6.57 10.37
CA LYS A 129 23.27 7.71 10.52
C LYS A 129 22.54 9.06 10.60
N ALA A 130 21.50 9.27 9.80
CA ALA A 130 20.75 10.53 9.74
C ALA A 130 19.89 10.76 11.01
N THR A 131 19.35 9.68 11.59
CA THR A 131 18.42 9.74 12.73
C THR A 131 19.12 9.53 14.08
N GLY A 132 20.29 8.89 14.06
CA GLY A 132 21.00 8.41 15.25
C GLY A 132 20.44 7.10 15.83
N ILE A 133 19.46 6.47 15.17
CA ILE A 133 18.83 5.23 15.66
C ILE A 133 19.64 4.03 15.18
N THR A 134 20.31 3.36 16.12
CA THR A 134 21.17 2.19 15.83
C THR A 134 20.52 0.86 16.16
N ASP A 135 19.45 0.85 16.96
CA ASP A 135 18.69 -0.36 17.27
C ASP A 135 17.60 -0.57 16.21
N TYR A 136 17.92 -1.43 15.24
CA TYR A 136 17.04 -1.77 14.14
C TYR A 136 17.27 -3.21 13.66
N ALA A 137 16.27 -3.77 12.98
CA ALA A 137 16.37 -5.05 12.28
C ALA A 137 15.75 -4.96 10.89
N ILE A 138 16.41 -5.56 9.90
CA ILE A 138 15.91 -5.64 8.52
C ILE A 138 15.26 -7.01 8.32
N LEU A 139 13.99 -7.00 7.96
CA LEU A 139 13.21 -8.18 7.62
C LEU A 139 13.05 -8.24 6.10
N PHE A 140 13.87 -9.05 5.45
CA PHE A 140 13.75 -9.28 4.01
C PHE A 140 12.62 -10.25 3.69
N SER A 141 11.87 -9.94 2.64
CA SER A 141 10.87 -10.87 2.10
C SER A 141 11.59 -12.04 1.39
N GLU A 142 11.53 -13.24 1.98
CA GLU A 142 12.04 -14.47 1.35
C GLU A 142 10.97 -15.19 0.51
N HIS A 143 9.74 -15.27 1.04
CA HIS A 143 8.62 -15.94 0.38
C HIS A 143 7.33 -15.14 0.52
N GLU A 144 6.53 -15.11 -0.55
CA GLU A 144 5.21 -14.50 -0.57
C GLU A 144 4.13 -15.59 -0.42
N PHE A 145 3.64 -15.80 0.80
CA PHE A 145 2.59 -16.80 1.06
C PHE A 145 1.20 -16.37 0.56
N LYS A 146 0.90 -15.07 0.61
CA LYS A 146 -0.39 -14.52 0.19
C LYS A 146 -0.26 -13.06 -0.23
N LYS A 147 -0.83 -12.71 -1.38
CA LYS A 147 -0.98 -11.33 -1.85
C LYS A 147 -2.35 -11.14 -2.47
N SER A 148 -3.25 -10.53 -1.71
CA SER A 148 -4.61 -10.23 -2.14
C SER A 148 -5.05 -8.89 -1.53
N GLY A 149 -5.78 -8.09 -2.29
CA GLY A 149 -6.46 -6.92 -1.74
C GLY A 149 -7.52 -7.31 -0.70
N VAL A 150 -7.91 -6.34 0.13
CA VAL A 150 -9.10 -6.47 0.98
C VAL A 150 -10.31 -6.61 0.05
N ARG A 151 -11.19 -7.56 0.38
CA ARG A 151 -12.42 -7.82 -0.36
C ARG A 151 -13.60 -7.44 0.51
N ILE A 152 -14.60 -6.82 -0.11
CA ILE A 152 -15.91 -6.58 0.49
C ILE A 152 -16.91 -7.63 0.00
#